data_AF-A0A285CJK8-F1
#
_entry.id   AF-A0A285CJK8-F1
#
_cell.length_a   1.000
_cell.length_b   1.000
_cell.length_c   1.000
_cell.angle_alpha   90.00
_cell.angle_beta   90.00
_cell.angle_gamma   90.00
#
_symmetry.space_group_name_H-M   'P 1'
#
loop_
_entity.id
_entity.type
_entity.pdbx_description
1 polymer ?
#
loop_
_entity_poly.entity_id
_entity_poly.type
_entity_poly.pdbx_seq_one_letter_code
_entity_poly.pdbx_strand_id
1 'polypeptide(L)'
;MFDKLFSKKDSGKVLEKLNEVSEILPAADVLDFFEKLTDAYKESKMTERELAKIEAQKTILLSEIEKKYELYHKVFDRIFDERSSAIHKSFEIIDKGLKDGDKDLISTGMQGLSKIVSSSPFANIQQLTNLIEGNKTIEI
;
A
#
# COMPACT_ATOMS: atom_id res chain seq x y z
N MET A 1 -4.21 18.77 27.68
CA MET A 1 -3.99 18.76 29.14
C MET A 1 -3.23 19.99 29.63
N PHE A 2 -2.39 20.64 28.82
CA PHE A 2 -1.76 21.93 29.15
C PHE A 2 -2.61 23.17 28.86
N ASP A 3 -3.66 23.09 28.02
CA ASP A 3 -4.65 24.18 27.88
C ASP A 3 -5.43 24.47 29.18
N LYS A 4 -5.38 23.57 30.17
CA LYS A 4 -5.98 23.81 31.49
C LYS A 4 -5.10 24.66 32.40
N LEU A 5 -3.79 24.79 32.15
CA LEU A 5 -2.86 25.55 33.00
C LEU A 5 -3.12 27.07 33.00
N PHE A 6 -3.89 27.59 32.03
CA PHE A 6 -4.25 29.02 31.97
C PHE A 6 -5.70 29.32 32.41
N SER A 7 -6.35 28.41 33.14
CA SER A 7 -7.60 28.71 33.85
C SER A 7 -7.28 29.27 35.25
N LYS A 8 -7.98 30.32 35.66
CA LYS A 8 -7.84 31.09 36.94
C LYS A 8 -7.83 30.24 38.22
N LYS A 9 -8.16 28.94 38.13
CA LYS A 9 -8.18 27.95 39.22
C LYS A 9 -6.89 27.11 39.33
N ASP A 10 -6.09 26.99 38.27
CA ASP A 10 -4.82 26.24 38.25
C ASP A 10 -3.60 27.09 38.66
N SER A 11 -3.74 28.42 38.70
CA SER A 11 -2.66 29.35 39.07
C SER A 11 -2.11 29.14 40.49
N GLY A 12 -2.95 28.70 41.44
CA GLY A 12 -2.53 28.42 42.82
C GLY A 12 -1.63 27.18 42.94
N LYS A 13 -1.90 26.13 42.15
CA LYS A 13 -1.07 24.91 42.12
C LYS A 13 0.28 25.13 41.43
N VAL A 14 0.32 26.02 40.45
CA VAL A 14 1.57 26.43 39.78
C VAL A 14 2.46 27.18 40.76
N LEU A 15 1.90 28.08 41.58
CA LEU A 15 2.64 28.81 42.61
C LEU A 15 3.21 27.91 43.70
N GLU A 16 2.46 26.88 44.11
CA GLU A 16 2.90 25.91 45.12
C GLU A 16 4.11 25.09 44.64
N LYS A 17 4.08 24.63 43.38
CA LYS A 17 5.21 23.93 42.74
C LYS A 17 6.40 24.85 42.45
N LEU A 18 6.17 26.13 42.19
CA LEU A 18 7.25 27.11 42.02
C LEU A 18 8.04 27.32 43.31
N ASN A 19 7.36 27.31 44.47
CA ASN A 19 8.03 27.38 45.76
C ASN A 19 8.90 26.15 46.02
N GLU A 20 8.39 24.92 45.77
CA GLU A 20 9.17 23.68 45.93
C GLU A 20 10.43 23.64 45.05
N VAL A 21 10.37 24.16 43.82
CA VAL A 21 11.53 24.21 42.90
C VAL A 21 12.52 25.32 43.29
N SER A 22 12.04 26.43 43.86
CA SER A 22 12.88 27.54 44.33
C SER A 22 13.72 27.21 45.57
N GLU A 23 13.35 26.17 46.32
CA GLU A 23 14.15 25.68 47.46
C GLU A 23 15.42 24.93 47.02
N ILE A 24 15.51 24.54 45.75
CA ILE A 24 16.55 23.65 45.22
C ILE A 24 17.39 24.34 44.14
N LEU A 25 16.84 25.36 43.46
CA LEU A 25 17.49 26.13 42.40
C LEU A 25 17.38 27.64 42.65
N PRO A 26 18.42 28.44 42.30
CA PRO A 26 18.32 29.90 42.30
C PRO A 26 17.12 30.38 41.48
N ALA A 27 16.42 31.42 41.93
CA ALA A 27 15.20 31.92 41.30
C ALA A 27 15.36 32.29 39.80
N ALA A 28 16.57 32.62 39.36
CA ALA A 28 16.91 32.87 37.95
C ALA A 28 16.90 31.59 37.08
N ASP A 29 17.20 30.43 37.66
CA ASP A 29 17.29 29.14 36.96
C ASP A 29 15.93 28.41 36.87
N VAL A 30 14.95 28.82 37.70
CA VAL A 30 13.60 28.23 37.72
C VAL A 30 12.85 28.56 36.42
N LEU A 31 12.92 29.82 35.94
CA LEU A 31 12.25 30.21 34.70
C LEU A 31 12.84 29.51 33.47
N ASP A 32 14.16 29.43 33.37
CA ASP A 32 14.87 28.71 32.31
C ASP A 32 14.54 27.21 32.33
N PHE A 33 14.41 26.61 33.52
CA PHE A 33 13.93 25.24 33.67
C PHE A 33 12.51 25.04 33.12
N PHE A 34 11.56 25.92 33.45
CA PHE A 34 10.18 25.82 32.94
C PHE A 34 10.08 26.07 31.43
N GLU A 35 10.88 26.99 30.87
CA GLU A 35 10.96 27.20 29.43
C GLU A 35 11.47 25.95 28.72
N LYS A 36 12.60 25.38 29.17
CA LYS A 36 13.15 24.15 28.62
C LYS A 36 12.19 22.96 28.74
N LEU A 37 11.48 22.84 29.85
CA LEU A 37 10.51 21.76 30.06
C LEU A 37 9.28 21.91 29.17
N THR A 38 8.84 23.16 28.96
CA THR A 38 7.74 23.47 28.04
C THR A 38 8.13 23.19 26.59
N ASP A 39 9.35 23.55 26.20
CA ASP A 39 9.85 23.31 24.85
C ASP A 39 10.08 21.81 24.60
N ALA A 40 10.67 21.09 25.56
CA ALA A 40 10.80 19.63 25.48
C ALA A 40 9.43 18.93 25.39
N TYR A 41 8.41 19.43 26.10
CA TYR A 41 7.05 18.89 26.00
C TYR A 41 6.41 19.18 24.63
N LYS A 42 6.56 20.41 24.10
CA LYS A 42 6.08 20.76 22.75
C LYS A 42 6.75 19.89 21.69
N GLU A 43 8.06 19.72 21.79
CA GLU A 43 8.85 18.86 20.91
C GLU A 43 8.37 17.42 20.99
N SER A 44 8.23 16.87 22.20
CA SER A 44 7.67 15.52 22.41
C SER A 44 6.29 15.34 21.77
N LYS A 45 5.39 16.33 21.90
CA LYS A 45 4.07 16.29 21.27
C LYS A 45 4.12 16.43 19.75
N MET A 46 5.08 17.17 19.22
CA MET A 46 5.32 17.25 17.78
C MET A 46 5.82 15.89 17.25
N THR A 47 6.81 15.29 17.92
CA THR A 47 7.34 13.96 17.58
C THR A 47 6.26 12.88 17.64
N GLU A 48 5.39 12.87 18.67
CA GLU A 48 4.26 11.93 18.74
C GLU A 48 3.33 12.05 17.52
N ARG A 49 3.04 13.28 17.07
CA ARG A 49 2.17 13.53 15.91
C ARG A 49 2.85 13.09 14.62
N GLU A 50 4.14 13.36 14.48
CA GLU A 50 4.91 12.90 13.32
C GLU A 50 5.00 11.38 13.27
N LEU A 51 5.22 10.71 14.40
CA LEU A 51 5.22 9.25 14.49
C LEU A 51 3.86 8.66 14.09
N ALA A 52 2.76 9.23 14.60
CA ALA A 52 1.42 8.82 14.23
C ALA A 52 1.14 9.01 12.73
N LYS A 53 1.63 10.10 12.14
CA LYS A 53 1.54 10.34 10.69
C LYS A 53 2.33 9.31 9.90
N ILE A 54 3.55 9.00 10.32
CA ILE A 54 4.41 8.00 9.65
C ILE A 54 3.75 6.62 9.71
N GLU A 55 3.22 6.19 10.86
CA GLU A 55 2.53 4.90 10.98
C GLU A 55 1.26 4.83 10.12
N ALA A 56 0.49 5.92 10.05
CA ALA A 56 -0.67 5.99 9.16
C ALA A 56 -0.27 5.89 7.68
N GLN A 57 0.78 6.62 7.26
CA GLN A 57 1.30 6.56 5.89
C GLN A 57 1.85 5.17 5.55
N LYS A 58 2.61 4.56 6.46
CA LYS A 58 3.11 3.19 6.33
C LYS A 58 1.97 2.20 6.15
N THR A 59 0.91 2.30 6.94
CA THR A 59 -0.26 1.41 6.82
C THR A 59 -0.93 1.54 5.45
N ILE A 60 -1.10 2.76 4.95
CA ILE A 60 -1.66 3.01 3.61
C ILE A 60 -0.77 2.40 2.54
N LEU A 61 0.53 2.68 2.58
CA LEU A 61 1.49 2.18 1.58
C LEU A 61 1.56 0.65 1.57
N LEU A 62 1.57 0.02 2.75
CA LEU A 62 1.54 -1.44 2.84
C LEU A 62 0.26 -2.01 2.22
N SER A 63 -0.90 -1.43 2.53
CA SER A 63 -2.17 -1.86 1.95
C SER A 63 -2.20 -1.68 0.43
N GLU A 64 -1.63 -0.60 -0.10
CA GLU A 64 -1.51 -0.39 -1.55
C GLU A 64 -0.60 -1.44 -2.20
N ILE A 65 0.52 -1.78 -1.57
CA ILE A 65 1.44 -2.83 -2.05
C ILE A 65 0.73 -4.18 -2.08
N GLU A 66 0.05 -4.55 -1.00
CA GLU A 66 -0.70 -5.80 -0.89
C GLU A 66 -1.78 -5.90 -1.98
N LYS A 67 -2.59 -4.85 -2.16
CA LYS A 67 -3.65 -4.84 -3.18
C LYS A 67 -3.10 -4.92 -4.60
N LYS A 68 -1.99 -4.21 -4.88
CA LYS A 68 -1.31 -4.31 -6.19
C LYS A 68 -0.79 -5.72 -6.42
N TYR A 69 -0.17 -6.33 -5.41
CA TYR A 69 0.30 -7.70 -5.48
C TYR A 69 -0.84 -8.69 -5.78
N GLU A 70 -1.95 -8.62 -5.03
CA GLU A 70 -3.12 -9.48 -5.25
C GLU A 70 -3.71 -9.30 -6.65
N LEU A 71 -3.82 -8.05 -7.12
CA LEU A 71 -4.34 -7.76 -8.43
C LEU A 71 -3.46 -8.34 -9.54
N TYR A 72 -2.14 -8.16 -9.45
CA TYR A 72 -1.21 -8.74 -10.42
C TYR A 72 -1.30 -10.26 -10.44
N HIS A 73 -1.34 -10.90 -9.27
CA HIS A 73 -1.51 -12.35 -9.18
C HIS A 73 -2.80 -12.83 -9.83
N LYS A 74 -3.93 -12.19 -9.51
CA LYS A 74 -5.24 -12.55 -10.09
C LYS A 74 -5.26 -12.39 -11.61
N VAL A 75 -4.63 -11.33 -12.13
CA VAL A 75 -4.56 -11.13 -13.58
C VAL A 75 -3.65 -12.18 -14.22
N PHE A 76 -2.50 -12.48 -13.63
CA PHE A 76 -1.61 -13.50 -14.16
C PHE A 76 -2.28 -14.87 -14.17
N ASP A 77 -2.90 -15.29 -13.07
CA ASP A 77 -3.65 -16.55 -13.00
C ASP A 77 -4.68 -16.61 -14.13
N ARG A 78 -5.44 -15.53 -14.34
CA ARG A 78 -6.43 -15.48 -15.41
C ARG A 78 -5.82 -15.59 -16.80
N ILE A 79 -4.71 -14.88 -17.07
CA ILE A 79 -4.02 -14.94 -18.36
C ILE A 79 -3.50 -16.37 -18.62
N PHE A 80 -2.90 -17.01 -17.62
CA PHE A 80 -2.38 -18.36 -17.76
C PHE A 80 -3.49 -19.39 -17.93
N ASP A 81 -4.61 -19.24 -17.22
CA ASP A 81 -5.79 -20.09 -17.38
C ASP A 81 -6.38 -19.99 -18.79
N GLU A 82 -6.54 -18.76 -19.31
CA GLU A 82 -7.04 -18.55 -20.66
C GLU A 82 -6.11 -19.16 -21.72
N ARG A 83 -4.79 -19.03 -21.53
CA ARG A 83 -3.80 -19.66 -22.41
C ARG A 83 -3.87 -21.18 -22.35
N SER A 84 -3.99 -21.75 -21.15
CA SER A 84 -4.13 -23.20 -20.96
C SER A 84 -5.38 -23.73 -21.66
N SER A 85 -6.51 -23.03 -21.51
CA SER A 85 -7.77 -23.36 -22.17
C SER A 85 -7.66 -23.27 -23.70
N ALA A 86 -7.03 -22.22 -24.22
CA ALA A 86 -6.82 -22.04 -25.66
C ALA A 86 -5.89 -23.12 -26.26
N ILE A 87 -4.87 -23.54 -25.52
CA ILE A 87 -3.99 -24.65 -25.91
C ILE A 87 -4.78 -25.96 -25.95
N HIS A 88 -5.54 -26.29 -24.91
CA HIS A 88 -6.40 -27.48 -24.88
C HIS A 88 -7.38 -27.50 -26.04
N LYS A 89 -8.03 -26.36 -26.32
CA LYS A 89 -8.94 -26.25 -27.46
C LYS A 89 -8.25 -26.48 -28.80
N SER A 90 -7.00 -26.02 -28.93
CA SER A 90 -6.22 -26.26 -30.15
C SER A 90 -5.92 -27.75 -30.33
N PHE A 91 -5.59 -28.46 -29.25
CA PHE A 91 -5.43 -29.93 -29.29
C PHE A 91 -6.73 -30.66 -29.61
N GLU A 92 -7.87 -30.27 -29.02
CA GLU A 92 -9.17 -30.86 -29.35
C GLU A 92 -9.51 -30.73 -30.84
N ILE A 93 -9.17 -29.60 -31.46
CA ILE A 93 -9.38 -29.38 -32.91
C ILE A 93 -8.47 -30.30 -33.74
N ILE A 94 -7.20 -30.45 -33.33
CA ILE A 94 -6.25 -31.36 -33.99
C ILE A 94 -6.75 -32.80 -33.89
N ASP A 95 -7.12 -33.26 -32.70
CA ASP A 95 -7.61 -34.62 -32.46
C ASP A 95 -8.88 -34.90 -33.28
N LYS A 96 -9.78 -33.93 -33.38
CA LYS A 96 -10.96 -34.03 -34.23
C LYS A 96 -10.57 -34.16 -35.71
N GLY A 97 -9.66 -33.31 -36.20
CA GLY A 97 -9.18 -33.38 -37.58
C GLY A 97 -8.49 -34.71 -37.89
N LEU A 98 -7.72 -35.28 -36.95
CA LEU A 98 -7.12 -36.61 -37.08
C LEU A 98 -8.18 -37.71 -37.18
N LYS A 99 -9.22 -37.65 -36.35
CA LYS A 99 -10.32 -38.61 -36.35
C LYS A 99 -11.14 -38.57 -37.64
N ASP A 100 -11.42 -37.37 -38.12
CA ASP A 100 -12.29 -37.13 -39.28
C ASP A 100 -11.50 -37.18 -40.62
N GLY A 101 -10.17 -37.29 -40.57
CA GLY A 101 -9.29 -37.24 -41.75
C GLY A 101 -9.20 -35.86 -42.40
N ASP A 102 -9.63 -34.81 -41.68
CA ASP A 102 -9.71 -33.44 -42.14
C ASP A 102 -8.39 -32.70 -41.90
N LYS A 103 -7.60 -32.55 -42.97
CA LYS A 103 -6.30 -31.86 -42.94
C LYS A 103 -6.42 -30.37 -42.67
N ASP A 104 -7.54 -29.74 -43.01
CA ASP A 104 -7.75 -28.31 -42.79
C ASP A 104 -8.01 -28.04 -41.32
N LEU A 105 -8.76 -28.91 -40.63
CA LEU A 105 -8.91 -28.87 -39.17
C LEU A 105 -7.59 -29.06 -38.44
N ILE A 106 -6.77 -30.04 -38.85
CA ILE A 106 -5.44 -30.25 -38.27
C ILE A 106 -4.57 -28.99 -38.43
N SER A 107 -4.52 -28.44 -39.65
CA SER A 107 -3.77 -27.21 -39.94
C SER A 107 -4.25 -26.03 -39.09
N THR A 108 -5.57 -25.86 -38.95
CA THR A 108 -6.18 -24.80 -38.14
C THR A 108 -5.78 -24.91 -36.67
N GLY A 109 -5.88 -26.11 -36.08
CA GLY A 109 -5.49 -26.33 -34.69
C GLY A 109 -3.99 -26.09 -34.47
N MET A 110 -3.13 -26.52 -35.40
CA MET A 110 -1.68 -26.28 -35.34
C MET A 110 -1.34 -24.79 -35.45
N GLN A 111 -2.02 -24.03 -36.31
CA GLN A 111 -1.84 -22.58 -36.42
C GLN A 111 -2.28 -21.86 -35.14
N GLY A 112 -3.41 -22.27 -34.57
CA GLY A 112 -3.91 -21.76 -33.29
C GLY A 112 -2.89 -21.99 -32.17
N LEU A 113 -2.40 -23.23 -32.04
CA LEU A 113 -1.39 -23.59 -31.05
C LEU A 113 -0.12 -22.74 -31.25
N SER A 114 0.42 -22.71 -32.47
CA SER A 114 1.62 -21.94 -32.83
C SER A 114 1.48 -20.46 -32.44
N LYS A 115 0.34 -19.83 -32.73
CA LYS A 115 0.08 -18.43 -32.36
C LYS A 115 0.09 -18.22 -30.83
N ILE A 116 -0.46 -19.16 -30.08
CA ILE A 116 -0.48 -19.08 -28.61
C ILE A 116 0.94 -19.24 -28.05
N VAL A 117 1.67 -20.31 -28.40
CA VAL A 117 3.03 -20.54 -27.87
C VAL A 117 4.06 -19.52 -28.35
N SER A 118 3.89 -18.94 -29.54
CA SER A 118 4.79 -17.88 -30.04
C SER A 118 4.51 -16.50 -29.43
N SER A 119 3.33 -16.28 -28.86
CA SER A 119 2.99 -15.02 -28.18
C SER A 119 3.39 -15.06 -26.70
N SER A 120 3.98 -13.97 -26.21
CA SER A 120 4.30 -13.82 -24.79
C SER A 120 3.01 -13.65 -23.97
N PRO A 121 2.84 -14.37 -22.84
CA PRO A 121 1.75 -14.10 -21.89
C PRO A 121 1.81 -12.68 -21.32
N PHE A 122 2.97 -12.04 -21.42
CA PHE A 122 3.25 -10.73 -20.85
C PHE A 122 3.31 -9.61 -21.89
N ALA A 123 2.97 -9.89 -23.15
CA ALA A 123 3.04 -8.89 -24.22
C ALA A 123 2.26 -7.60 -23.90
N ASN A 124 1.18 -7.72 -23.13
CA ASN A 124 0.32 -6.60 -22.73
C ASN A 124 0.51 -6.15 -21.27
N ILE A 125 1.56 -6.59 -20.56
CA ILE A 125 1.80 -6.18 -19.17
C ILE A 125 1.87 -4.66 -19.05
N GLN A 126 2.55 -3.97 -19.98
CA GLN A 126 2.69 -2.51 -19.89
C GLN A 126 1.34 -1.79 -20.00
N GLN A 127 0.45 -2.29 -20.84
CA GLN A 127 -0.92 -1.76 -20.95
C GLN A 127 -1.72 -2.05 -19.68
N LEU A 128 -1.55 -3.24 -19.11
CA LEU A 128 -2.19 -3.65 -17.87
C LEU A 128 -1.73 -2.78 -16.69
N THR A 129 -0.42 -2.56 -16.54
CA THR A 129 0.15 -1.66 -15.53
C THR A 129 -0.42 -0.25 -15.67
N ASN A 130 -0.51 0.28 -16.89
CA ASN A 130 -1.08 1.61 -17.14
C ASN A 130 -2.58 1.69 -16.80
N LEU A 131 -3.35 0.62 -17.01
CA LEU A 131 -4.77 0.57 -16.62
C LEU A 131 -4.94 0.50 -15.10
N ILE A 132 -4.07 -0.25 -14.43
CA ILE A 132 -4.06 -0.43 -12.97
C ILE A 132 -3.62 0.86 -12.26
N GLU A 133 -2.59 1.53 -12.76
CA GLU A 133 -2.05 2.77 -12.18
C GLU A 133 -2.87 4.01 -12.57
N GLY A 134 -3.65 3.92 -13.65
CA GLY A 134 -4.39 5.04 -14.24
C GLY A 134 -5.61 5.52 -13.46
N ASN A 135 -5.88 5.03 -12.24
CA ASN A 135 -7.07 5.36 -11.44
C ASN A 135 -8.41 5.09 -12.19
N LYS A 136 -8.38 4.27 -13.24
CA LYS A 136 -9.58 3.84 -13.96
C LYS A 136 -10.10 2.57 -13.31
N THR A 137 -11.37 2.57 -12.93
CA THR A 137 -12.07 1.38 -12.44
C THR A 137 -11.92 0.27 -13.49
N ILE A 138 -11.18 -0.78 -13.16
CA ILE A 138 -11.14 -1.99 -13.98
C ILE A 138 -12.41 -2.76 -13.64
N GLU A 139 -13.43 -2.65 -14.48
CA GLU A 139 -14.58 -3.55 -14.42
C GLU A 139 -14.09 -4.95 -14.85
N ILE A 140 -14.19 -5.92 -13.93
CA ILE A 140 -13.92 -7.34 -14.16
C ILE A 140 -15.25 -8.08 -14.11
#